data_AF-A0A198AFJ4-F1
#
_entry.id   AF-A0A198AFJ4-F1
#
_cell.length_a   1.000
_cell.length_b   1.000
_cell.length_c   1.000
_cell.angle_alpha   90.00
_cell.angle_beta   90.00
_cell.angle_gamma   90.00
#
_symmetry.space_group_name_H-M   'P 1'
#
loop_
_entity.id
_entity.type
_entity.pdbx_description
1 polymer ?
#
loop_
_entity_poly.entity_id
_entity_poly.type
_entity_poly.pdbx_seq_one_letter_code
_entity_poly.pdbx_strand_id
1 'polypeptide(L)'
;MTKRWTQMLIGLTILGLFFGWIRHVDARAEQDAQLLLRVAKPFMQSNEQITFKYTGYFGTCDGVDARVMGASERLSHKLGFTTNINEPISLKNGIYTNKSEVAESAVATLTVASPVGQSACYAVLRLDAPGSADQAQLLKWQEQMTTQLTGQGIKGKWNVMIQGNAVDEDFGLSNDPKEYLNELVRAYKGTVVESYEDGTTFSASLVASEFESSIQSGDQKVNVQIALHQDTISGLWRLTIGTPIITMEY
;
A
#
# COMPACT_ATOMS: atom_id res chain seq x y z
N MET A 1 -21.74 14.96 -27.89
CA MET A 1 -20.31 15.35 -27.87
C MET A 1 -20.22 16.41 -26.78
N THR A 2 -19.57 16.27 -25.62
CA THR A 2 -18.30 15.66 -25.21
C THR A 2 -18.35 15.61 -23.67
N LYS A 3 -18.38 14.42 -23.04
CA LYS A 3 -18.28 14.30 -21.57
C LYS A 3 -17.73 12.93 -21.11
N ARG A 4 -16.93 12.28 -21.95
CA ARG A 4 -16.36 10.94 -21.69
C ARG A 4 -14.82 10.88 -21.72
N TRP A 5 -14.14 12.00 -21.96
CA TRP A 5 -12.69 12.00 -22.22
C TRP A 5 -11.81 12.40 -21.02
N THR A 6 -12.37 12.99 -19.96
CA THR A 6 -11.58 13.37 -18.77
C THR A 6 -11.44 12.27 -17.72
N GLN A 7 -12.26 11.21 -17.76
CA GLN A 7 -12.12 10.07 -16.84
C GLN A 7 -11.10 9.01 -17.30
N MET A 8 -10.53 9.15 -18.49
CA MET A 8 -9.59 8.17 -19.05
C MET A 8 -8.11 8.50 -18.79
N LEU A 9 -7.82 9.66 -18.17
CA LEU A 9 -6.45 10.14 -17.93
C LEU A 9 -5.92 9.90 -16.50
N ILE A 10 -6.76 9.43 -15.57
CA ILE A 10 -6.35 9.16 -14.18
C ILE A 10 -5.82 7.73 -14.02
N GLY A 11 -6.22 6.79 -14.89
CA GLY A 11 -5.83 5.37 -14.80
C GLY A 11 -4.52 4.97 -15.48
N LEU A 12 -3.76 5.90 -16.07
CA LEU A 12 -2.59 5.58 -16.92
C LEU A 12 -1.27 6.24 -16.47
N THR A 13 -1.29 7.11 -15.47
CA THR A 13 -0.10 7.84 -14.97
C THR A 13 0.51 7.24 -13.70
N ILE A 14 -0.20 6.35 -13.00
CA ILE A 14 0.24 5.80 -11.70
C ILE A 14 1.23 4.63 -11.82
N LEU A 15 1.36 3.97 -12.98
CA LEU A 15 2.50 3.06 -13.16
C LEU A 15 3.79 3.85 -13.46
N GLY A 16 3.77 4.91 -14.27
CA GLY A 16 5.01 5.56 -14.72
C GLY A 16 5.81 6.31 -13.65
N LEU A 17 5.13 6.91 -12.66
CA LEU A 17 5.76 7.88 -11.75
C LEU A 17 6.37 7.27 -10.47
N PHE A 18 6.05 6.02 -10.12
CA PHE A 18 6.54 5.39 -8.88
C PHE A 18 7.81 4.54 -9.08
N PHE A 19 8.28 4.33 -10.32
CA PHE A 19 9.42 3.45 -10.60
C PHE A 19 10.79 4.15 -10.61
N GLY A 20 10.85 5.47 -10.36
CA GLY A 20 12.08 6.26 -10.49
C GLY A 20 13.12 6.11 -9.37
N TRP A 21 12.78 5.52 -8.22
CA TRP A 21 13.70 5.46 -7.07
C TRP A 21 13.62 4.15 -6.29
N ILE A 22 14.30 3.12 -6.80
CA ILE A 22 14.51 1.86 -6.08
C ILE A 22 16.02 1.68 -5.84
N ARG A 23 16.51 2.14 -4.68
CA ARG A 23 17.81 1.72 -4.12
C ARG A 23 17.71 1.49 -2.61
N HIS A 24 18.39 0.43 -2.17
CA HIS A 24 18.54 -0.15 -0.83
C HIS A 24 17.36 -0.98 -0.28
N VAL A 25 17.73 -2.12 0.32
CA VAL A 25 16.89 -3.17 0.91
C VAL A 25 16.95 -2.96 2.43
N ASP A 26 15.81 -2.76 3.09
CA ASP A 26 15.76 -2.62 4.54
C ASP A 26 15.07 -3.83 5.19
N ALA A 27 15.81 -4.53 6.04
CA ALA A 27 15.33 -5.62 6.88
C ALA A 27 14.47 -5.12 8.08
N ARG A 28 13.99 -3.87 8.04
CA ARG A 28 13.32 -3.17 9.15
C ARG A 28 11.88 -2.77 8.87
N ALA A 29 11.37 -3.07 7.67
CA ALA A 29 9.99 -2.77 7.27
C ALA A 29 8.91 -3.46 8.15
N GLU A 30 9.27 -4.53 8.85
CA GLU A 30 8.39 -5.19 9.82
C GLU A 30 8.16 -4.32 11.07
N GLN A 31 9.22 -3.64 11.55
CA GLN A 31 9.14 -2.76 12.72
C GLN A 31 8.23 -1.57 12.42
N ASP A 32 8.38 -0.97 11.24
CA ASP A 32 7.52 0.12 10.76
C ASP A 32 6.05 -0.33 10.66
N ALA A 33 5.79 -1.52 10.12
CA ALA A 33 4.44 -2.10 10.03
C ALA A 33 3.83 -2.35 11.42
N GLN A 34 4.61 -2.93 12.33
CA GLN A 34 4.16 -3.19 13.69
C GLN A 34 3.83 -1.90 14.44
N LEU A 35 4.67 -0.88 14.28
CA LEU A 35 4.48 0.44 14.88
C LEU A 35 3.22 1.13 14.32
N LEU A 36 3.07 1.14 12.99
CA LEU A 36 1.88 1.65 12.29
C LEU A 36 0.60 1.05 12.87
N LEU A 37 0.49 -0.28 12.85
CA LEU A 37 -0.74 -0.96 13.25
C LEU A 37 -1.05 -0.79 14.75
N ARG A 38 -0.01 -0.80 15.60
CA ARG A 38 -0.17 -0.62 17.04
C ARG A 38 -0.67 0.77 17.40
N VAL A 39 -0.12 1.81 16.76
CA VAL A 39 -0.50 3.21 17.02
C VAL A 39 -1.85 3.55 16.40
N ALA A 40 -2.20 2.98 15.25
CA ALA A 40 -3.48 3.21 14.59
C ALA A 40 -4.68 2.65 15.37
N LYS A 41 -4.52 1.49 16.02
CA LYS A 41 -5.62 0.71 16.59
C LYS A 41 -6.57 1.49 17.53
N PRO A 42 -6.09 2.35 18.46
CA PRO A 42 -6.98 3.13 19.32
C PRO A 42 -7.81 4.19 18.57
N PHE A 43 -7.44 4.52 17.33
CA PHE A 43 -8.07 5.54 16.49
C PHE A 43 -9.01 4.94 15.44
N MET A 44 -9.34 3.65 15.51
CA MET A 44 -10.29 3.03 14.59
C MET A 44 -11.35 2.25 15.34
N GLN A 45 -12.59 2.32 14.85
CA GLN A 45 -13.75 1.70 15.50
C GLN A 45 -14.32 0.52 14.71
N SER A 46 -14.29 0.59 13.38
CA SER A 46 -14.92 -0.44 12.53
C SER A 46 -14.38 -0.39 11.09
N ASN A 47 -14.74 -1.42 10.31
CA ASN A 47 -14.39 -1.56 8.89
C ASN A 47 -12.88 -1.48 8.62
N GLU A 48 -12.10 -2.02 9.56
CA GLU A 48 -10.66 -2.03 9.44
C GLU A 48 -10.19 -2.96 8.32
N GLN A 49 -9.33 -2.43 7.46
CA GLN A 49 -8.64 -3.16 6.42
C GLN A 49 -7.15 -2.83 6.47
N ILE A 50 -6.33 -3.88 6.49
CA ILE A 50 -4.88 -3.80 6.49
C ILE A 50 -4.38 -4.23 5.12
N THR A 51 -3.49 -3.44 4.53
CA THR A 51 -2.84 -3.76 3.26
C THR A 51 -1.33 -3.72 3.40
N PHE A 52 -0.67 -4.82 3.06
CA PHE A 52 0.78 -4.87 2.84
C PHE A 52 1.03 -4.87 1.33
N LYS A 53 1.92 -4.02 0.84
CA LYS A 53 2.28 -3.96 -0.57
C LYS A 53 3.78 -3.85 -0.77
N TYR A 54 4.37 -4.88 -1.38
CA TYR A 54 5.75 -4.87 -1.82
C TYR A 54 5.84 -4.59 -3.32
N THR A 55 6.60 -3.58 -3.70
CA THR A 55 6.86 -3.27 -5.11
C THR A 55 8.36 -3.35 -5.38
N GLY A 56 8.75 -4.15 -6.37
CA GLY A 56 10.15 -4.34 -6.72
C GLY A 56 10.40 -4.61 -8.20
N TYR A 57 11.62 -4.29 -8.63
CA TYR A 57 12.11 -4.61 -9.97
C TYR A 57 12.40 -6.11 -10.10
N PHE A 58 11.96 -6.70 -11.21
CA PHE A 58 12.09 -8.13 -11.50
C PHE A 58 12.73 -8.37 -12.88
N GLY A 59 13.86 -7.73 -13.13
CA GLY A 59 14.61 -7.96 -14.37
C GLY A 59 13.95 -7.32 -15.59
N THR A 60 14.24 -7.86 -16.78
CA THR A 60 13.71 -7.35 -18.04
C THR A 60 12.74 -8.33 -18.68
N CYS A 61 11.56 -7.85 -19.04
CA CYS A 61 10.56 -8.57 -19.82
C CYS A 61 10.43 -8.03 -21.25
N ASP A 62 11.10 -6.89 -21.56
CA ASP A 62 11.14 -6.25 -22.88
C ASP A 62 9.76 -5.92 -23.47
N GLY A 63 8.74 -5.76 -22.62
CA GLY A 63 7.35 -5.57 -23.06
C GLY A 63 6.77 -6.76 -23.83
N VAL A 64 7.40 -7.94 -23.75
CA VAL A 64 6.93 -9.16 -24.43
C VAL A 64 6.04 -9.95 -23.49
N ASP A 65 4.75 -10.06 -23.82
CA ASP A 65 3.74 -10.74 -23.00
C ASP A 65 4.18 -12.14 -22.54
N ALA A 66 4.74 -12.95 -23.44
CA ALA A 66 5.23 -14.30 -23.09
C ALA A 66 6.32 -14.30 -22.00
N ARG A 67 7.18 -13.27 -21.97
CA ARG A 67 8.21 -13.13 -20.93
C ARG A 67 7.63 -12.66 -19.61
N VAL A 68 6.66 -11.74 -19.63
CA VAL A 68 5.93 -11.33 -18.43
C VAL A 68 5.15 -12.51 -17.84
N MET A 69 4.52 -13.32 -18.69
CA MET A 69 3.82 -14.54 -18.30
C MET A 69 4.75 -15.54 -17.64
N GLY A 70 5.86 -15.91 -18.29
CA GLY A 70 6.82 -16.86 -17.72
C GLY A 70 7.51 -16.34 -16.45
N ALA A 71 7.66 -15.02 -16.32
CA ALA A 71 8.10 -14.37 -15.10
C ALA A 71 7.04 -14.52 -13.97
N SER A 72 5.77 -14.29 -14.29
CA SER A 72 4.64 -14.47 -13.38
C SER A 72 4.52 -15.91 -12.90
N GLU A 73 4.51 -16.90 -13.79
CA GLU A 73 4.40 -18.32 -13.44
C GLU A 73 5.54 -18.77 -12.51
N ARG A 74 6.78 -18.41 -12.85
CA ARG A 74 7.95 -18.72 -12.00
C ARG A 74 7.84 -18.11 -10.62
N LEU A 75 7.41 -16.86 -10.53
CA LEU A 75 7.33 -16.16 -9.25
C LEU A 75 6.17 -16.69 -8.41
N SER A 76 4.99 -16.88 -9.01
CA SER A 76 3.82 -17.51 -8.36
C SER A 76 4.17 -18.86 -7.75
N HIS A 77 4.81 -19.74 -8.52
CA HIS A 77 5.24 -21.06 -8.02
C HIS A 77 6.20 -20.94 -6.84
N LYS A 78 7.18 -20.03 -6.90
CA LYS A 78 8.14 -19.84 -5.81
C LYS A 78 7.54 -19.22 -4.56
N LEU A 79 6.52 -18.37 -4.71
CA LEU A 79 5.80 -17.73 -3.61
C LEU A 79 4.66 -18.60 -3.05
N GLY A 80 4.46 -19.81 -3.58
CA GLY A 80 3.43 -20.73 -3.11
C GLY A 80 2.01 -20.36 -3.54
N PHE A 81 1.85 -19.49 -4.54
CA PHE A 81 0.55 -19.20 -5.12
C PHE A 81 0.10 -20.42 -5.93
N THR A 82 -0.90 -21.14 -5.44
CA THR A 82 -1.53 -22.22 -6.19
C THR A 82 -2.40 -21.61 -7.28
N THR A 83 -2.21 -22.06 -8.52
CA THR A 83 -2.84 -21.53 -9.75
C THR A 83 -4.36 -21.79 -9.83
N ASN A 84 -5.04 -21.99 -8.71
CA ASN A 84 -6.42 -22.48 -8.62
C ASN A 84 -7.45 -21.38 -8.35
N ILE A 85 -7.25 -20.19 -8.90
CA ILE A 85 -8.36 -19.28 -9.20
C ILE A 85 -8.19 -18.90 -10.67
N ASN A 86 -8.82 -19.73 -11.51
CA ASN A 86 -8.82 -19.61 -12.96
C ASN A 86 -9.32 -18.22 -13.38
N GLU A 87 -8.37 -17.33 -13.64
CA GLU A 87 -8.28 -16.44 -14.81
C GLU A 87 -7.22 -15.38 -14.49
N PRO A 88 -6.24 -15.11 -15.37
CA PRO A 88 -5.53 -13.85 -15.31
C PRO A 88 -6.59 -12.75 -15.34
N ILE A 89 -6.77 -12.04 -14.22
CA ILE A 89 -7.84 -11.03 -14.05
C ILE A 89 -7.72 -9.92 -15.11
N SER A 90 -6.57 -9.83 -15.79
CA SER A 90 -6.39 -9.07 -17.01
C SER A 90 -5.27 -9.70 -17.85
N LEU A 91 -5.56 -10.16 -19.07
CA LEU A 91 -4.56 -10.46 -20.12
C LEU A 91 -4.32 -9.22 -21.00
N LYS A 92 -4.50 -8.03 -20.44
CA LYS A 92 -4.45 -6.78 -21.19
C LYS A 92 -3.10 -6.10 -20.94
N ASN A 93 -2.31 -5.96 -22.00
CA ASN A 93 -1.14 -5.09 -22.07
C ASN A 93 0.03 -5.49 -21.14
N GLY A 94 0.45 -6.75 -21.11
CA GLY A 94 1.67 -7.14 -20.38
C GLY A 94 1.57 -7.05 -18.86
N ILE A 95 0.39 -7.32 -18.29
CA ILE A 95 0.13 -7.39 -16.85
C ILE A 95 -0.46 -8.77 -16.55
N TYR A 96 0.06 -9.47 -15.55
CA TYR A 96 -0.38 -10.79 -15.13
C TYR A 96 -0.61 -10.81 -13.63
N THR A 97 -1.78 -11.24 -13.19
CA THR A 97 -2.15 -11.24 -11.77
C THR A 97 -2.58 -12.63 -11.32
N ASN A 98 -2.04 -13.08 -10.19
CA ASN A 98 -2.41 -14.30 -9.49
C ASN A 98 -2.91 -13.95 -8.09
N LYS A 99 -3.91 -14.68 -7.59
CA LYS A 99 -4.45 -14.52 -6.24
C LYS A 99 -4.37 -15.83 -5.48
N SER A 100 -4.19 -15.73 -4.18
CA SER A 100 -4.19 -16.88 -3.27
C SER A 100 -4.82 -16.44 -1.94
N GLU A 101 -5.69 -17.28 -1.40
CA GLU A 101 -6.16 -17.11 -0.04
C GLU A 101 -5.03 -17.46 0.94
N VAL A 102 -4.80 -16.56 1.87
CA VAL A 102 -3.92 -16.75 3.03
C VAL A 102 -4.83 -16.96 4.25
N ALA A 103 -4.30 -17.43 5.37
CA ALA A 103 -5.07 -17.67 6.58
C ALA A 103 -5.98 -16.47 6.96
N GLU A 104 -7.11 -16.76 7.61
CA GLU A 104 -8.00 -15.76 8.24
C GLU A 104 -8.61 -14.73 7.26
N SER A 105 -9.06 -15.20 6.09
CA SER A 105 -9.71 -14.35 5.06
C SER A 105 -8.82 -13.28 4.44
N ALA A 106 -7.51 -13.34 4.69
CA ALA A 106 -6.55 -12.50 3.99
C ALA A 106 -6.35 -12.99 2.55
N VAL A 107 -6.20 -12.06 1.60
CA VAL A 107 -6.02 -12.38 0.18
C VAL A 107 -4.68 -11.81 -0.28
N ALA A 108 -3.79 -12.71 -0.70
CA ALA A 108 -2.55 -12.32 -1.35
C ALA A 108 -2.78 -12.21 -2.86
N THR A 109 -2.24 -11.16 -3.47
CA THR A 109 -2.27 -10.88 -4.90
C THR A 109 -0.85 -10.63 -5.38
N LEU A 110 -0.38 -11.39 -6.35
CA LEU A 110 0.87 -11.15 -7.07
C LEU A 110 0.55 -10.62 -8.46
N THR A 111 1.06 -9.43 -8.77
CA THR A 111 1.01 -8.85 -10.11
C THR A 111 2.41 -8.73 -10.68
N VAL A 112 2.63 -9.25 -11.89
CA VAL A 112 3.85 -9.05 -12.67
C VAL A 112 3.49 -8.26 -13.92
N ALA A 113 4.21 -7.17 -14.15
CA ALA A 113 3.90 -6.25 -15.25
C ALA A 113 5.16 -5.73 -15.95
N SER A 114 5.06 -5.48 -17.24
CA SER A 114 6.03 -4.72 -18.02
C SER A 114 5.32 -3.53 -18.65
N PRO A 115 5.46 -2.31 -18.10
CA PRO A 115 4.84 -1.12 -18.66
C PRO A 115 5.18 -0.94 -20.14
N VAL A 116 4.21 -0.52 -20.94
CA VAL A 116 4.38 -0.32 -22.39
C VAL A 116 5.53 0.65 -22.66
N GLY A 117 6.45 0.27 -23.54
CA GLY A 117 7.63 1.07 -23.87
C GLY A 117 8.80 0.93 -22.89
N GLN A 118 8.68 0.09 -21.85
CA GLN A 118 9.78 -0.24 -20.95
C GLN A 118 10.22 -1.69 -21.12
N SER A 119 11.53 -1.93 -20.99
CA SER A 119 12.06 -3.28 -20.91
C SER A 119 11.95 -3.88 -19.53
N ALA A 120 11.80 -3.05 -18.50
CA ALA A 120 11.74 -3.45 -17.11
C ALA A 120 10.47 -4.25 -16.80
N CYS A 121 10.64 -5.32 -16.03
CA CYS A 121 9.57 -6.08 -15.42
C CYS A 121 9.49 -5.72 -13.94
N TYR A 122 8.28 -5.63 -13.41
CA TYR A 122 8.03 -5.30 -12.01
C TYR A 122 7.15 -6.37 -11.38
N ALA A 123 7.38 -6.63 -10.10
CA ALA A 123 6.54 -7.45 -9.27
C ALA A 123 5.90 -6.59 -8.18
N VAL A 124 4.58 -6.72 -8.03
CA VAL A 124 3.80 -6.15 -6.94
C VAL A 124 3.17 -7.32 -6.18
N LEU A 125 3.61 -7.52 -4.94
CA LEU A 125 2.98 -8.47 -4.02
C LEU A 125 2.13 -7.68 -3.03
N ARG A 126 0.84 -7.96 -2.98
CA ARG A 126 -0.13 -7.32 -2.09
C ARG A 126 -0.77 -8.36 -1.18
N LEU A 127 -0.97 -8.04 0.09
CA LEU A 127 -1.83 -8.78 1.01
C LEU A 127 -2.89 -7.82 1.52
N ASP A 128 -4.16 -8.17 1.36
CA ASP A 128 -5.28 -7.48 1.98
C ASP A 128 -5.86 -8.36 3.08
N ALA A 129 -6.03 -7.83 4.28
CA ALA A 129 -6.56 -8.54 5.43
C ALA A 129 -7.61 -7.68 6.17
N PRO A 130 -8.64 -8.30 6.77
CA PRO A 130 -9.51 -7.58 7.70
C PRO A 130 -8.71 -7.16 8.96
N GLY A 131 -9.13 -6.11 9.65
CA GLY A 131 -8.47 -5.68 10.90
C GLY A 131 -8.57 -6.69 12.05
N SER A 132 -9.50 -7.65 11.95
CA SER A 132 -9.60 -8.78 12.88
C SER A 132 -8.54 -9.86 12.67
N ALA A 133 -7.76 -9.81 11.59
CA ALA A 133 -6.71 -10.78 11.33
C ALA A 133 -5.58 -10.70 12.37
N ASP A 134 -4.95 -11.83 12.67
CA ASP A 134 -3.84 -11.89 13.61
C ASP A 134 -2.63 -11.10 13.08
N GLN A 135 -2.38 -9.94 13.67
CA GLN A 135 -1.27 -9.06 13.32
C GLN A 135 0.09 -9.78 13.33
N ALA A 136 0.32 -10.72 14.25
CA ALA A 136 1.58 -11.47 14.31
C ALA A 136 1.74 -12.39 13.09
N GLN A 137 0.65 -12.99 12.60
CA GLN A 137 0.68 -13.79 11.38
C GLN A 137 0.92 -12.92 10.14
N LEU A 138 0.34 -11.72 10.07
CA LEU A 138 0.56 -10.78 8.95
C LEU A 138 2.02 -10.33 8.87
N LEU A 139 2.64 -9.98 10.01
CA LEU A 139 4.05 -9.59 10.08
C LEU A 139 4.98 -10.76 9.72
N LYS A 140 4.68 -11.96 10.22
CA LYS A 140 5.42 -13.17 9.84
C LYS A 140 5.30 -13.47 8.34
N TRP A 141 4.12 -13.26 7.75
CA TRP A 141 3.94 -13.40 6.31
C TRP A 141 4.78 -12.38 5.53
N GLN A 142 4.82 -11.11 5.98
CA GLN A 142 5.66 -10.07 5.39
C GLN A 142 7.14 -10.47 5.41
N GLU A 143 7.65 -10.98 6.54
CA GLU A 143 9.03 -11.45 6.70
C GLU A 143 9.34 -12.61 5.75
N GLN A 144 8.47 -13.62 5.72
CA GLN A 144 8.61 -14.79 4.84
C GLN A 144 8.66 -14.38 3.36
N MET A 145 7.75 -13.51 2.93
CA MET A 145 7.69 -13.02 1.56
C MET A 145 8.89 -12.14 1.22
N THR A 146 9.36 -11.32 2.15
CA THR A 146 10.61 -10.54 1.99
C THR A 146 11.78 -11.46 1.70
N THR A 147 11.93 -12.54 2.47
CA THR A 147 13.01 -13.53 2.29
C THR A 147 12.91 -14.21 0.92
N GLN A 148 11.72 -14.62 0.51
CA GLN A 148 11.52 -15.29 -0.79
C GLN A 148 11.79 -14.35 -1.97
N LEU A 149 11.25 -13.13 -1.92
CA LEU A 149 11.42 -12.11 -2.97
C LEU A 149 12.88 -11.68 -3.11
N THR A 150 13.56 -11.41 -2.00
CA THR A 150 14.99 -11.05 -2.01
C THR A 150 15.86 -12.21 -2.49
N GLY A 151 15.53 -13.45 -2.13
CA GLY A 151 16.15 -14.66 -2.67
C GLY A 151 15.95 -14.84 -4.18
N GLN A 152 14.98 -14.14 -4.79
CA GLN A 152 14.82 -14.04 -6.25
C GLN A 152 15.54 -12.84 -6.88
N GLY A 153 16.31 -12.08 -6.10
CA GLY A 153 16.95 -10.84 -6.54
C GLY A 153 15.98 -9.67 -6.71
N ILE A 154 14.72 -9.81 -6.28
CA ILE A 154 13.72 -8.73 -6.35
C ILE A 154 13.96 -7.80 -5.17
N LYS A 155 14.59 -6.67 -5.45
CA LYS A 155 14.78 -5.59 -4.48
C LYS A 155 13.63 -4.61 -4.61
N GLY A 156 12.92 -4.40 -3.52
CA GLY A 156 11.72 -3.60 -3.47
C GLY A 156 11.50 -3.04 -2.07
N LYS A 157 10.38 -2.34 -1.90
CA LYS A 157 9.99 -1.72 -0.64
C LYS A 157 8.57 -2.12 -0.27
N TRP A 158 8.37 -2.32 1.02
CA TRP A 158 7.03 -2.45 1.59
C TRP A 158 6.39 -1.08 1.77
N ASN A 159 5.11 -1.01 1.47
CA ASN A 159 4.19 0.00 1.92
C ASN A 159 3.13 -0.73 2.73
N VAL A 160 2.92 -0.31 3.97
CA VAL A 160 1.89 -0.90 4.84
C VAL A 160 0.88 0.18 5.13
N MET A 161 -0.40 -0.18 5.04
CA MET A 161 -1.51 0.74 5.24
C MET A 161 -2.57 0.08 6.10
N ILE A 162 -3.26 0.90 6.89
CA ILE A 162 -4.49 0.54 7.58
C ILE A 162 -5.53 1.61 7.31
N GLN A 163 -6.75 1.18 7.02
CA GLN A 163 -7.90 2.03 6.79
C GLN A 163 -9.06 1.53 7.66
N GLY A 164 -9.85 2.45 8.20
CA GLY A 164 -11.05 2.13 8.97
C GLY A 164 -11.89 3.37 9.22
N ASN A 165 -13.06 3.19 9.82
CA ASN A 165 -13.80 4.32 10.37
C ASN A 165 -13.09 4.82 11.62
N ALA A 166 -12.85 6.12 11.68
CA ALA A 166 -12.33 6.78 12.87
C ALA A 166 -13.31 6.62 14.04
N VAL A 167 -12.80 6.69 15.27
CA VAL A 167 -13.62 6.53 16.48
C VAL A 167 -14.56 7.72 16.63
N ASP A 168 -15.87 7.46 16.53
CA ASP A 168 -16.92 8.48 16.63
C ASP A 168 -16.95 9.14 18.03
N GLU A 169 -16.57 8.41 19.08
CA GLU A 169 -16.53 8.92 20.47
C GLU A 169 -15.40 9.94 20.70
N ASP A 170 -14.30 9.88 19.94
CA ASP A 170 -13.20 10.86 19.99
C ASP A 170 -13.49 12.12 19.18
N PHE A 171 -14.35 12.03 18.15
CA PHE A 171 -15.04 13.22 17.64
C PHE A 171 -15.92 13.86 18.73
N GLY A 172 -16.29 13.13 19.79
CA GLY A 172 -17.03 13.64 20.94
C GLY A 172 -16.23 14.51 21.92
N LEU A 173 -14.89 14.53 21.87
CA LEU A 173 -14.07 15.39 22.74
C LEU A 173 -13.64 16.71 22.07
N SER A 174 -13.55 16.79 20.73
CA SER A 174 -13.19 18.03 20.02
C SER A 174 -14.08 18.41 18.82
N ASN A 175 -14.92 17.51 18.29
CA ASN A 175 -15.69 17.67 17.04
C ASN A 175 -14.88 18.17 15.82
N ASP A 176 -13.55 18.22 15.91
CA ASP A 176 -12.68 18.81 14.89
C ASP A 176 -11.76 17.73 14.29
N PRO A 177 -11.98 17.34 13.02
CA PRO A 177 -11.10 16.43 12.29
C PRO A 177 -9.62 16.85 12.32
N LYS A 178 -9.33 18.16 12.45
CA LYS A 178 -7.95 18.64 12.57
C LYS A 178 -7.32 18.28 13.90
N GLU A 179 -8.07 18.39 15.00
CA GLU A 179 -7.52 18.03 16.30
C GLU A 179 -7.34 16.53 16.42
N TYR A 180 -8.27 15.75 15.86
CA TYR A 180 -8.12 14.30 15.72
C TYR A 180 -6.85 13.93 14.92
N LEU A 181 -6.60 14.61 13.80
CA LEU A 181 -5.37 14.45 13.03
C LEU A 181 -4.13 14.84 13.86
N ASN A 182 -4.18 15.93 14.63
CA ASN A 182 -3.07 16.36 15.49
C ASN A 182 -2.76 15.34 16.59
N GLU A 183 -3.77 14.70 17.17
CA GLU A 183 -3.59 13.61 18.14
C GLU A 183 -2.85 12.43 17.53
N LEU A 184 -3.24 12.02 16.32
CA LEU A 184 -2.53 10.98 15.56
C LEU A 184 -1.08 11.39 15.27
N VAL A 185 -0.84 12.62 14.83
CA VAL A 185 0.53 13.13 14.60
C VAL A 185 1.38 13.03 15.87
N ARG A 186 0.82 13.42 17.03
CA ARG A 186 1.50 13.28 18.33
C ARG A 186 1.73 11.82 18.70
N ALA A 187 0.75 10.94 18.48
CA ALA A 187 0.85 9.51 18.77
C ALA A 187 1.97 8.83 17.96
N TYR A 188 2.14 9.24 16.70
CA TYR A 188 3.26 8.79 15.86
C TYR A 188 4.58 9.52 16.13
N LYS A 189 4.62 10.48 17.07
CA LYS A 189 5.78 11.34 17.34
C LYS A 189 6.31 11.98 16.04
N GLY A 190 5.38 12.36 15.18
CA GLY A 190 5.65 12.89 13.86
C GLY A 190 5.80 14.41 13.85
N THR A 191 6.64 14.91 12.96
CA THR A 191 6.64 16.31 12.53
C THR A 191 5.97 16.40 11.17
N VAL A 192 4.95 17.24 11.03
CA VAL A 192 4.28 17.48 9.74
C VAL A 192 5.24 18.20 8.80
N VAL A 193 5.45 17.63 7.62
CA VAL A 193 6.29 18.22 6.55
C VAL A 193 5.46 18.66 5.35
N GLU A 194 4.29 18.06 5.15
CA GLU A 194 3.30 18.46 4.14
C GLU A 194 1.89 18.22 4.70
N SER A 195 0.91 19.02 4.27
CA SER A 195 -0.50 18.87 4.67
C SER A 195 -1.45 19.27 3.55
N TYR A 196 -2.65 18.68 3.53
CA TYR A 196 -3.74 19.04 2.62
C TYR A 196 -5.08 19.09 3.35
N GLU A 197 -5.97 19.98 2.90
CA GLU A 197 -7.31 20.21 3.46
C GLU A 197 -8.29 20.68 2.39
N ASP A 198 -9.49 20.09 2.35
CA ASP A 198 -10.62 20.59 1.53
C ASP A 198 -12.00 20.54 2.21
N GLY A 199 -12.04 20.55 3.55
CA GLY A 199 -13.28 20.52 4.35
C GLY A 199 -13.89 19.14 4.51
N THR A 200 -13.75 18.26 3.50
CA THR A 200 -14.12 16.83 3.57
C THR A 200 -12.92 15.91 3.64
N THR A 201 -11.71 16.43 3.44
CA THR A 201 -10.47 15.68 3.50
C THR A 201 -9.45 16.48 4.29
N PHE A 202 -8.73 15.80 5.19
CA PHE A 202 -7.58 16.32 5.93
C PHE A 202 -6.45 15.31 5.85
N SER A 203 -5.25 15.72 5.46
CA SER A 203 -4.10 14.81 5.45
C SER A 203 -2.81 15.47 5.86
N ALA A 204 -1.89 14.66 6.39
CA ALA A 204 -0.57 15.07 6.83
C ALA A 204 0.48 14.02 6.42
N SER A 205 1.55 14.47 5.79
CA SER A 205 2.78 13.71 5.59
C SER A 205 3.75 14.04 6.72
N LEU A 206 4.34 13.01 7.33
CA LEU A 206 5.13 13.13 8.55
C LEU A 206 6.56 12.63 8.36
N VAL A 207 7.46 13.22 9.15
CA VAL A 207 8.71 12.60 9.59
C VAL A 207 8.53 12.17 11.04
N ALA A 208 8.40 10.87 11.27
CA ALA A 208 8.33 10.24 12.58
C ALA A 208 9.67 9.55 12.90
N SER A 209 10.29 9.91 14.03
CA SER A 209 11.63 9.43 14.40
C SER A 209 11.71 7.92 14.66
N GLU A 210 10.59 7.28 14.96
CA GLU A 210 10.50 5.85 15.24
C GLU A 210 10.33 4.97 13.99
N PHE A 211 10.16 5.59 12.81
CA PHE A 211 10.07 4.89 11.53
C PHE A 211 11.40 4.97 10.78
N GLU A 212 11.90 3.80 10.37
CA GLU A 212 13.19 3.66 9.71
C GLU A 212 13.07 3.92 8.20
N SER A 213 12.06 3.32 7.57
CA SER A 213 11.84 3.43 6.12
C SER A 213 11.30 4.81 5.77
N SER A 214 11.73 5.35 4.62
CA SER A 214 11.24 6.64 4.14
C SER A 214 11.32 6.74 2.62
N ILE A 215 10.60 7.72 2.10
CA ILE A 215 10.68 8.17 0.71
C ILE A 215 10.99 9.67 0.67
N GLN A 216 11.48 10.10 -0.48
CA GLN A 216 11.63 11.51 -0.80
C GLN A 216 10.36 11.99 -1.53
N SER A 217 9.65 12.96 -0.96
CA SER A 217 8.52 13.67 -1.56
C SER A 217 8.95 15.11 -1.80
N GLY A 218 9.23 15.47 -3.06
CA GLY A 218 9.87 16.75 -3.37
C GLY A 218 11.18 16.92 -2.60
N ASP A 219 11.28 17.97 -1.80
CA ASP A 219 12.44 18.25 -0.93
C ASP A 219 12.29 17.69 0.50
N GLN A 220 11.17 17.03 0.80
CA GLN A 220 10.87 16.49 2.12
C GLN A 220 11.11 14.97 2.18
N LYS A 221 11.65 14.52 3.31
CA LYS A 221 11.64 13.09 3.67
C LYS A 221 10.27 12.78 4.28
N VAL A 222 9.64 11.68 3.91
CA VAL A 222 8.34 11.24 4.46
C VAL A 222 8.41 9.76 4.83
N ASN A 223 7.90 9.40 6.01
CA ASN A 223 7.83 8.02 6.47
C ASN A 223 6.50 7.59 7.09
N VAL A 224 5.57 8.52 7.29
CA VAL A 224 4.17 8.21 7.60
C VAL A 224 3.30 9.21 6.86
N GLN A 225 2.15 8.77 6.36
CA GLN A 225 1.11 9.65 5.87
C GLN A 225 -0.23 9.26 6.49
N ILE A 226 -0.98 10.26 6.93
CA ILE A 226 -2.27 10.12 7.59
C ILE A 226 -3.29 10.91 6.77
N ALA A 227 -4.47 10.34 6.54
CA ALA A 227 -5.57 10.99 5.87
C ALA A 227 -6.89 10.65 6.54
N LEU A 228 -7.73 11.67 6.72
CA LEU A 228 -9.12 11.60 7.10
C LEU A 228 -9.94 12.01 5.88
N HIS A 229 -10.91 11.21 5.50
CA HIS A 229 -11.85 11.52 4.42
C HIS A 229 -13.28 11.28 4.89
N GLN A 230 -14.13 12.27 4.76
CA GLN A 230 -15.54 12.13 5.09
C GLN A 230 -16.27 11.43 3.94
N ASP A 231 -16.84 10.27 4.24
CA ASP A 231 -17.70 9.56 3.32
C ASP A 231 -19.00 10.35 3.12
N THR A 232 -19.26 10.80 1.90
CA THR A 232 -20.39 11.70 1.60
C THR A 232 -21.77 11.04 1.71
N ILE A 233 -21.83 9.70 1.79
CA ILE A 233 -23.06 8.93 1.90
C ILE A 233 -23.39 8.68 3.38
N SER A 234 -22.42 8.17 4.13
CA SER A 234 -22.60 7.80 5.54
C SER A 234 -22.33 8.95 6.52
N GLY A 235 -21.59 9.98 6.09
CA GLY A 235 -21.13 11.09 6.94
C GLY A 235 -19.96 10.73 7.86
N LEU A 236 -19.53 9.46 7.88
CA LEU A 236 -18.46 8.95 8.73
C LEU A 236 -17.09 9.38 8.23
N TRP A 237 -16.17 9.62 9.16
CA TRP A 237 -14.77 9.88 8.85
C TRP A 237 -14.02 8.57 8.66
N ARG A 238 -13.48 8.37 7.46
CA ARG A 238 -12.58 7.28 7.13
C ARG A 238 -11.14 7.71 7.40
N LEU A 239 -10.51 7.07 8.36
CA LEU A 239 -9.09 7.21 8.64
C LEU A 239 -8.30 6.25 7.77
N THR A 240 -7.24 6.73 7.15
CA THR A 240 -6.26 5.92 6.41
C THR A 240 -4.86 6.36 6.83
N ILE A 241 -4.02 5.39 7.18
CA ILE A 241 -2.66 5.63 7.61
C ILE A 241 -1.74 4.71 6.82
N GLY A 242 -0.66 5.24 6.26
CA GLY A 242 0.31 4.48 5.49
C GLY A 242 1.75 4.79 5.88
N THR A 243 2.62 3.79 5.79
CA THR A 243 4.07 3.95 5.86
C THR A 243 4.73 3.31 4.64
N PRO A 244 5.68 3.97 3.96
CA PRO A 244 6.06 5.37 4.16
C PRO A 244 5.00 6.38 3.67
N ILE A 245 4.10 5.97 2.78
CA ILE A 245 3.04 6.82 2.21
C ILE A 245 1.76 6.00 1.94
N ILE A 246 0.61 6.66 1.81
CA ILE A 246 -0.63 6.02 1.36
C ILE A 246 -0.53 5.78 -0.15
N THR A 247 -0.81 4.55 -0.58
CA THR A 247 -0.69 4.11 -1.97
C THR A 247 -1.88 3.29 -2.44
N MET A 248 -2.99 3.34 -1.71
CA MET A 248 -4.28 2.81 -2.14
C MET A 248 -5.06 3.88 -2.89
N GLU A 249 -5.90 3.46 -3.82
CA GLU A 249 -6.88 4.32 -4.48
C GLU A 249 -8.12 4.44 -3.57
N TYR A 250 -8.73 5.62 -3.51
CA TYR A 250 -9.98 5.90 -2.78
C TYR A 250 -11.21 5.61 -3.63
#